data_AF-A0A9X6TGG5-F1
#
_entry.id   AF-A0A9X6TGG5-F1
#
_cell.length_a   1.000
_cell.length_b   1.000
_cell.length_c   1.000
_cell.angle_alpha   90.00
_cell.angle_beta   90.00
_cell.angle_gamma   90.00
#
_symmetry.space_group_name_H-M   'P 1'
#
loop_
_entity.id
_entity.type
_entity.pdbx_description
1 polymer ?
#
loop_
_entity_poly.entity_id
_entity_poly.type
_entity_poly.pdbx_seq_one_letter_code
_entity_poly.pdbx_strand_id
1 'polypeptide(L)'
;MKMNKAPVNVQPTINFREVIGKGYNRFWHSKNFYRVCKGSRGSKKSKTTVINLTKRLMQYSWANILVVRRFSNTLKQSCYTDFKWAVNRLKVKNLFKFNESMPEITYTPTGQKILFRGLDDPLKITSITVDVGILCWAWFEEAYEIEDQHKFETVVESIRGKYDSPDFFK
;
A
#
# COMPACT_ATOMS: atom_id res chain seq x y z
N MET A 1 -24.27 -40.86 -11.19
CA MET A 1 -23.22 -40.18 -10.40
C MET A 1 -23.19 -38.71 -10.83
N LYS A 2 -23.78 -37.80 -10.05
CA LYS A 2 -23.83 -36.36 -10.40
C LYS A 2 -22.49 -35.73 -10.05
N MET A 3 -21.73 -35.31 -11.07
CA MET A 3 -20.53 -34.50 -10.87
C MET A 3 -20.95 -33.11 -10.38
N ASN A 4 -20.64 -32.79 -9.13
CA ASN A 4 -20.79 -31.45 -8.58
C ASN A 4 -19.80 -30.53 -9.31
N LYS A 5 -20.32 -29.63 -10.15
CA LYS A 5 -19.54 -28.51 -10.68
C LYS A 5 -19.10 -27.65 -9.49
N ALA A 6 -17.79 -27.51 -9.29
CA ALA A 6 -17.24 -26.56 -8.34
C ALA A 6 -17.84 -25.17 -8.62
N PRO A 7 -18.20 -24.39 -7.59
CA PRO A 7 -18.77 -23.07 -7.79
C PRO A 7 -17.77 -22.21 -8.57
N VAL A 8 -18.21 -21.72 -9.74
CA VAL A 8 -17.45 -20.74 -10.53
C VAL A 8 -17.25 -19.54 -9.62
N ASN A 9 -16.00 -19.30 -9.24
CA ASN A 9 -15.61 -18.21 -8.35
C ASN A 9 -15.69 -16.91 -9.17
N VAL A 10 -16.89 -16.35 -9.30
CA VAL A 10 -17.12 -15.07 -9.98
C VAL A 10 -16.47 -13.99 -9.12
N GLN A 11 -15.21 -13.66 -9.42
CA GLN A 11 -14.59 -12.49 -8.82
C GLN A 11 -15.41 -11.26 -9.23
N PRO A 12 -15.90 -10.44 -8.28
CA PRO A 12 -16.73 -9.30 -8.61
C PRO A 12 -15.95 -8.33 -9.50
N THR A 13 -16.49 -8.02 -10.67
CA THR A 13 -15.92 -7.02 -11.58
C THR A 13 -16.07 -5.64 -10.93
N ILE A 14 -14.96 -5.07 -10.45
CA ILE A 14 -14.98 -3.78 -9.76
C ILE A 14 -14.69 -2.66 -10.76
N ASN A 15 -15.65 -1.76 -10.91
CA ASN A 15 -15.45 -0.54 -11.67
C ASN A 15 -14.68 0.50 -10.82
N PHE A 16 -13.35 0.55 -11.01
CA PHE A 16 -12.50 1.51 -10.29
C PHE A 16 -12.91 2.98 -10.52
N ARG A 17 -13.49 3.30 -11.68
CA ARG A 17 -13.97 4.66 -11.98
C ARG A 17 -15.10 5.08 -11.04
N GLU A 18 -15.99 4.15 -10.70
CA GLU A 18 -17.06 4.38 -9.73
C GLU A 18 -16.53 4.41 -8.29
N VAL A 19 -15.53 3.58 -7.99
CA VAL A 19 -14.93 3.52 -6.64
C VAL A 19 -14.17 4.80 -6.28
N ILE A 20 -13.45 5.39 -7.24
CA ILE A 20 -12.57 6.55 -7.00
C ILE A 20 -13.24 7.88 -7.38
N GLY A 21 -14.03 7.86 -8.45
CA GLY A 21 -14.59 9.05 -9.10
C GLY A 21 -13.60 9.75 -10.03
N LYS A 22 -13.80 11.06 -10.25
CA LYS A 22 -12.98 11.89 -11.15
C LYS A 22 -11.86 12.62 -10.39
N GLY A 23 -10.90 13.19 -11.12
CA GLY A 23 -9.86 14.10 -10.59
C GLY A 23 -8.51 13.46 -10.25
N TYR A 24 -8.42 12.13 -10.19
CA TYR A 24 -7.22 11.41 -9.75
C TYR A 24 -6.48 10.65 -10.87
N ASN A 25 -6.84 10.86 -12.14
CA ASN A 25 -6.29 10.09 -13.26
C ASN A 25 -4.76 10.16 -13.35
N ARG A 26 -4.18 11.37 -13.26
CA ARG A 26 -2.72 11.57 -13.27
C ARG A 26 -2.04 10.84 -12.11
N PHE A 27 -2.58 10.97 -10.90
CA PHE A 27 -2.07 10.28 -9.73
C PHE A 27 -2.15 8.75 -9.90
N TRP A 28 -3.28 8.25 -10.39
CA TRP A 28 -3.55 6.82 -10.52
C TRP A 28 -2.56 6.09 -11.44
N HIS A 29 -2.24 6.72 -12.58
CA HIS A 29 -1.39 6.16 -13.62
C HIS A 29 0.10 6.54 -13.50
N SER A 30 0.45 7.51 -12.65
CA SER A 30 1.85 7.93 -12.50
C SER A 30 2.75 6.79 -12.03
N LYS A 31 3.90 6.65 -12.70
CA LYS A 31 5.01 5.76 -12.37
C LYS A 31 6.27 6.55 -11.99
N ASN A 32 6.12 7.83 -11.64
CA ASN A 32 7.23 8.67 -11.20
C ASN A 32 7.63 8.30 -9.77
N PHE A 33 8.93 8.32 -9.51
CA PHE A 33 9.52 8.04 -8.21
C PHE A 33 8.90 8.86 -7.07
N TYR A 34 8.69 10.16 -7.31
CA TYR A 34 7.93 11.01 -6.41
C TYR A 34 6.52 11.26 -6.95
N ARG A 35 5.53 10.84 -6.16
CA ARG A 35 4.12 11.09 -6.44
C ARG A 35 3.46 11.82 -5.28
N VAL A 36 3.35 13.14 -5.43
CA VAL A 36 2.80 14.02 -4.39
C VAL A 36 1.32 14.30 -4.67
N CYS A 37 0.46 14.09 -3.66
CA CYS A 37 -0.95 14.39 -3.73
C CYS A 37 -1.33 15.42 -2.65
N LYS A 38 -1.57 16.67 -3.06
CA LYS A 38 -1.95 17.80 -2.17
C LYS A 38 -3.41 18.20 -2.39
N GLY A 39 -4.06 18.74 -1.36
CA GLY A 39 -5.45 19.22 -1.44
C GLY A 39 -6.11 19.34 -0.07
N SER A 40 -7.33 19.88 -0.02
CA SER A 40 -8.08 20.15 1.22
C SER A 40 -8.54 18.89 1.95
N ARG A 41 -9.07 19.05 3.18
CA ARG A 41 -9.77 17.98 3.90
C ARG A 41 -10.97 17.47 3.09
N GLY A 42 -11.22 16.16 3.10
CA GLY A 42 -12.34 15.56 2.35
C GLY A 42 -12.10 15.35 0.85
N SER A 43 -10.95 15.76 0.30
CA SER A 43 -10.64 15.61 -1.14
C SER A 43 -10.48 14.16 -1.63
N LYS A 44 -10.45 13.15 -0.74
CA LYS A 44 -10.26 11.71 -1.01
C LYS A 44 -8.83 11.27 -1.34
N LYS A 45 -7.82 12.09 -1.04
CA LYS A 45 -6.40 11.77 -1.30
C LYS A 45 -5.98 10.43 -0.69
N SER A 46 -6.06 10.29 0.63
CA SER A 46 -5.62 9.09 1.36
C SER A 46 -6.39 7.84 0.91
N LYS A 47 -7.72 7.95 0.79
CA LYS A 47 -8.59 6.86 0.31
C LYS A 47 -8.23 6.41 -1.12
N THR A 48 -7.93 7.35 -2.01
CA THR A 48 -7.50 7.04 -3.38
C THR A 48 -6.11 6.40 -3.38
N THR A 49 -5.19 6.88 -2.55
CA THR A 49 -3.85 6.32 -2.38
C THR A 49 -3.89 4.87 -1.92
N VAL A 50 -4.66 4.55 -0.87
CA VAL A 50 -4.73 3.16 -0.37
C VAL A 50 -5.36 2.22 -1.40
N ILE A 51 -6.43 2.63 -2.10
CA ILE A 51 -7.02 1.82 -3.16
C ILE A 51 -6.00 1.57 -4.29
N ASN A 52 -5.24 2.62 -4.69
CA ASN A 52 -4.22 2.51 -5.72
C ASN A 52 -3.09 1.55 -5.30
N LEU A 53 -2.60 1.69 -4.08
CA LEU A 53 -1.54 0.86 -3.52
C LEU A 53 -1.99 -0.60 -3.35
N THR A 54 -3.20 -0.86 -2.83
CA THR A 54 -3.76 -2.21 -2.73
C THR A 54 -3.89 -2.87 -4.10
N LYS A 55 -4.42 -2.16 -5.10
CA LYS A 55 -4.50 -2.68 -6.48
C LYS A 55 -3.11 -3.01 -7.02
N ARG A 56 -2.14 -2.11 -6.83
CA ARG A 56 -0.78 -2.30 -7.33
C ARG A 56 -0.08 -3.47 -6.65
N LEU A 57 -0.23 -3.63 -5.33
CA LEU A 57 0.32 -4.78 -4.61
C LEU A 57 -0.18 -6.10 -5.19
N MET A 58 -1.48 -6.20 -5.48
CA MET A 58 -2.08 -7.40 -6.10
C MET A 58 -1.64 -7.60 -7.56
N GLN A 59 -1.29 -6.52 -8.27
CA GLN A 59 -0.91 -6.57 -9.68
C GLN A 59 0.57 -6.94 -9.88
N TYR A 60 1.44 -6.51 -8.97
CA TYR A 60 2.88 -6.61 -9.12
C TYR A 60 3.45 -7.44 -7.98
N SER A 61 3.67 -8.73 -8.21
CA SER A 61 4.09 -9.71 -7.19
C SER A 61 5.45 -9.42 -6.56
N TRP A 62 6.26 -8.57 -7.19
CA TRP A 62 7.58 -8.16 -6.74
C TRP A 62 7.56 -7.02 -5.71
N ALA A 63 6.43 -6.36 -5.48
CA ALA A 63 6.38 -5.14 -4.66
C ALA A 63 5.99 -5.39 -3.20
N ASN A 64 6.63 -4.73 -2.26
CA ASN A 64 6.11 -4.53 -0.90
C ASN A 64 5.94 -3.04 -0.65
N ILE A 65 5.04 -2.70 0.27
CA ILE A 65 4.68 -1.31 0.59
C ILE A 65 5.15 -0.98 2.00
N LEU A 66 5.84 0.14 2.15
CA LEU A 66 6.09 0.78 3.43
C LEU A 66 5.13 1.96 3.61
N VAL A 67 4.42 1.99 4.72
CA VAL A 67 3.55 3.09 5.12
C VAL A 67 4.22 3.83 6.26
N VAL A 68 4.37 5.13 6.09
CA VAL A 68 5.13 5.99 7.00
C VAL A 68 4.28 7.16 7.48
N ARG A 69 4.34 7.42 8.78
CA ARG A 69 3.83 8.63 9.43
C ARG A 69 4.87 9.17 10.40
N ARG A 70 4.68 10.37 10.95
CA ARG A 70 5.56 10.91 11.99
C ARG A 70 5.66 9.98 13.20
N PHE A 71 4.51 9.55 13.74
CA PHE A 71 4.45 8.70 14.94
C PHE A 71 3.82 7.34 14.67
N SER A 72 4.49 6.29 15.14
CA SER A 72 4.08 4.89 14.94
C SER A 72 2.71 4.55 15.53
N ASN A 73 2.38 5.10 16.70
CA ASN A 73 1.11 4.88 17.41
C ASN A 73 -0.14 5.32 16.62
N THR A 74 -0.01 6.30 15.72
CA THR A 74 -1.13 6.80 14.90
C THR A 74 -1.49 5.88 13.73
N LEU A 75 -0.57 5.02 13.29
CA LEU A 75 -0.73 4.20 12.08
C LEU A 75 -1.85 3.16 12.20
N LYS A 76 -1.99 2.56 13.38
CA LYS A 76 -2.95 1.45 13.60
C LYS A 76 -4.39 1.92 13.46
N GLN A 77 -4.70 3.11 14.00
CA GLN A 77 -6.05 3.67 13.93
C GLN A 77 -6.32 4.44 12.62
N SER A 78 -5.27 4.87 11.91
CA SER A 78 -5.38 5.59 10.62
C SER A 78 -5.12 4.69 9.41
N CYS A 79 -3.89 4.68 8.87
CA CYS A 79 -3.56 4.04 7.60
C CYS A 79 -3.85 2.54 7.58
N TYR A 80 -3.63 1.83 8.68
CA TYR A 80 -3.93 0.40 8.76
C TYR A 80 -5.44 0.13 8.59
N THR A 81 -6.28 0.93 9.25
CA THR A 81 -7.73 0.93 9.07
C THR A 81 -8.12 1.32 7.64
N ASP A 82 -7.40 2.24 7.01
CA ASP A 82 -7.63 2.61 5.60
C ASP A 82 -7.37 1.45 4.63
N PHE A 83 -6.34 0.64 4.87
CA PHE A 83 -6.10 -0.57 4.09
C PHE A 83 -7.15 -1.65 4.37
N LYS A 84 -7.57 -1.84 5.63
CA LYS A 84 -8.75 -2.69 5.96
C LYS A 84 -9.98 -2.23 5.17
N TRP A 85 -10.25 -0.92 5.13
CA TRP A 85 -11.36 -0.37 4.34
C TRP A 85 -11.19 -0.61 2.84
N ALA A 86 -9.98 -0.42 2.29
CA ALA A 86 -9.71 -0.58 0.87
C ALA A 86 -9.96 -2.01 0.39
N VAL A 87 -9.46 -3.03 1.11
CA VAL A 87 -9.68 -4.43 0.72
C VAL A 87 -11.16 -4.84 0.79
N ASN A 88 -11.92 -4.27 1.74
CA ASN A 88 -13.37 -4.48 1.84
C ASN A 88 -14.09 -3.80 0.67
N ARG A 89 -13.74 -2.56 0.38
CA ARG A 89 -14.29 -1.78 -0.75
C ARG A 89 -14.02 -2.47 -2.09
N LEU A 90 -12.84 -3.09 -2.21
CA LEU A 90 -12.41 -3.89 -3.34
C LEU A 90 -12.86 -5.36 -3.25
N LYS A 91 -13.69 -5.75 -2.28
CA LYS A 91 -14.24 -7.12 -2.14
C LYS A 91 -13.17 -8.24 -2.20
N VAL A 92 -11.96 -7.97 -1.73
CA VAL A 92 -10.79 -8.88 -1.77
C VAL A 92 -10.24 -9.18 -0.38
N LYS A 93 -10.98 -8.85 0.69
CA LYS A 93 -10.57 -9.07 2.09
C LYS A 93 -10.06 -10.51 2.34
N ASN A 94 -10.67 -11.51 1.70
CA ASN A 94 -10.30 -12.92 1.81
C ASN A 94 -8.87 -13.25 1.32
N LEU A 95 -8.26 -12.35 0.53
CA LEU A 95 -6.88 -12.48 0.06
C LEU A 95 -5.87 -11.77 0.97
N PHE A 96 -6.32 -11.20 2.09
CA PHE A 96 -5.47 -10.43 3.00
C PHE A 96 -5.55 -10.96 4.43
N LYS A 97 -4.40 -11.17 5.04
CA LYS A 97 -4.25 -11.48 6.46
C LYS A 97 -3.92 -10.19 7.22
N PHE A 98 -4.72 -9.90 8.24
CA PHE A 98 -4.56 -8.75 9.12
C PHE A 98 -3.97 -9.22 10.44
N ASN A 99 -2.74 -8.80 10.74
CA ASN A 99 -2.14 -9.07 12.04
C ASN A 99 -2.45 -7.90 13.00
N GLU A 100 -3.11 -8.18 14.12
CA GLU A 100 -3.47 -7.12 15.08
C GLU A 100 -2.37 -6.83 16.10
N SER A 101 -1.44 -7.76 16.32
CA SER A 101 -0.31 -7.58 17.25
C SER A 101 0.87 -6.88 16.58
N MET A 102 1.11 -7.14 15.30
CA MET A 102 2.16 -6.51 14.50
C MET A 102 1.55 -5.62 13.42
N PRO A 103 2.03 -4.39 13.20
CA PRO A 103 1.45 -3.49 12.23
C PRO A 103 1.96 -3.86 10.83
N GLU A 104 1.48 -5.00 10.33
CA GLU A 104 1.65 -5.50 8.97
C GLU A 104 0.37 -6.15 8.44
N ILE A 105 0.21 -6.10 7.12
CA ILE A 105 -0.86 -6.76 6.38
C ILE A 105 -0.22 -7.61 5.29
N THR A 106 -0.62 -8.87 5.17
CA THR A 106 -0.07 -9.81 4.18
C THR A 106 -1.09 -10.05 3.07
N TYR A 107 -0.68 -9.92 1.81
CA TYR A 107 -1.41 -10.43 0.65
C TYR A 107 -1.08 -11.92 0.51
N THR A 108 -2.04 -12.78 0.88
CA THR A 108 -1.81 -14.22 1.06
C THR A 108 -1.46 -15.00 -0.21
N PRO A 109 -1.90 -14.62 -1.43
CA PRO A 109 -1.54 -15.38 -2.64
C PRO A 109 -0.05 -15.39 -2.96
N THR A 110 0.69 -14.36 -2.57
CA THR A 110 2.13 -14.21 -2.90
C THR A 110 3.01 -14.07 -1.67
N GLY A 111 2.45 -13.69 -0.52
CA GLY A 111 3.20 -13.42 0.71
C GLY A 111 3.70 -11.96 0.84
N GLN A 112 3.40 -11.09 -0.13
CA GLN A 112 3.80 -9.69 -0.08
C GLN A 112 3.17 -8.95 1.10
N LYS A 113 3.87 -7.96 1.63
CA LYS A 113 3.49 -7.24 2.84
C LYS A 113 3.26 -5.74 2.60
N ILE A 114 2.35 -5.21 3.39
CA ILE A 114 2.20 -3.78 3.69
C ILE A 114 2.70 -3.60 5.12
N LEU A 115 3.81 -2.90 5.28
CA LEU A 115 4.49 -2.66 6.55
C LEU A 115 4.21 -1.24 7.01
N PHE A 116 4.04 -1.02 8.30
CA PHE A 116 3.74 0.29 8.87
C PHE A 116 4.82 0.67 9.87
N ARG A 117 5.46 1.84 9.70
CA ARG A 117 6.50 2.36 10.59
C ARG A 117 6.33 3.86 10.82
N GLY A 118 6.70 4.35 11.99
CA GLY A 118 6.79 5.77 12.27
C GLY A 118 8.24 6.28 12.19
N LEU A 119 8.41 7.57 11.91
CA LEU A 119 9.72 8.23 11.88
C LEU A 119 10.29 8.53 13.29
N ASP A 120 9.51 8.22 14.33
CA ASP A 120 9.91 8.19 15.73
C ASP A 120 10.89 7.04 16.05
N ASP A 121 10.96 6.01 15.21
CA ASP A 121 11.89 4.87 15.36
C ASP A 121 12.62 4.55 14.03
N PRO A 122 13.67 5.33 13.68
CA PRO A 122 14.34 5.21 12.38
C PRO A 122 15.10 3.89 12.20
N LEU A 123 15.62 3.30 13.29
CA LEU A 123 16.33 2.02 13.25
C LEU A 123 15.44 0.87 12.77
N LYS A 124 14.14 0.90 13.08
CA LYS A 124 13.16 -0.07 12.57
C LYS A 124 12.81 0.10 11.10
N ILE A 125 13.19 1.22 10.47
CA ILE A 125 12.94 1.46 9.03
C ILE A 125 14.14 1.02 8.19
N THR A 126 15.37 1.32 8.64
CA THR A 126 16.60 0.96 7.92
C THR A 126 16.87 -0.54 7.89
N SER A 127 16.34 -1.28 8.87
CA SER A 127 16.49 -2.74 8.99
C SER A 127 15.38 -3.56 8.32
N ILE A 128 14.47 -2.93 7.57
CA ILE A 128 13.36 -3.66 6.95
C ILE A 128 13.88 -4.58 5.86
N THR A 129 13.56 -5.86 6.00
CA THR A 129 13.67 -6.87 4.97
C THR A 129 12.30 -7.47 4.69
N VAL A 130 12.14 -8.07 3.51
CA VAL A 130 10.90 -8.71 3.06
C VAL A 130 11.21 -10.09 2.52
N ASP A 131 10.33 -11.05 2.79
CA ASP A 131 10.53 -12.46 2.46
C ASP A 131 10.35 -12.74 0.95
N VAL A 132 9.54 -11.91 0.27
CA VAL A 132 9.23 -12.03 -1.15
C VAL A 132 9.38 -10.68 -1.84
N GLY A 133 9.91 -10.68 -3.07
CA GLY A 133 10.09 -9.46 -3.85
C GLY A 133 11.03 -8.45 -3.18
N ILE A 134 10.70 -7.17 -3.27
CA ILE A 134 11.50 -6.05 -2.75
C ILE A 134 10.62 -5.03 -2.01
N LEU A 135 11.22 -4.27 -1.10
CA LEU A 135 10.58 -3.08 -0.54
C LEU A 135 10.58 -1.97 -1.60
N CYS A 136 9.42 -1.74 -2.23
CA CYS A 136 9.38 -0.96 -3.47
C CYS A 136 8.76 0.43 -3.33
N TRP A 137 7.59 0.53 -2.69
CA TRP A 137 6.88 1.81 -2.59
C TRP A 137 6.78 2.26 -1.14
N ALA A 138 7.09 3.52 -0.89
CA ALA A 138 6.85 4.18 0.38
C ALA A 138 5.69 5.19 0.25
N TRP A 139 4.70 5.10 1.13
CA TRP A 139 3.66 6.11 1.27
C TRP A 139 3.84 6.86 2.59
N PHE A 140 4.26 8.11 2.47
CA PHE A 140 4.31 9.06 3.57
C PHE A 140 2.93 9.72 3.71
N GLU A 141 2.15 9.27 4.69
CA GLU A 141 0.88 9.91 5.01
C GLU A 141 1.10 11.12 5.91
N GLU A 142 0.31 12.17 5.68
CA GLU A 142 0.44 13.46 6.38
C GLU A 142 1.89 13.98 6.35
N ALA A 143 2.52 13.89 5.18
CA ALA A 143 3.92 14.26 4.99
C ALA A 143 4.30 15.70 5.38
N TYR A 144 3.31 16.59 5.58
CA TYR A 144 3.56 17.93 6.11
C TYR A 144 3.98 17.93 7.59
N GLU A 145 3.74 16.84 8.33
CA GLU A 145 4.19 16.65 9.72
C GLU A 145 5.66 16.21 9.81
N ILE A 146 6.31 15.92 8.68
CA ILE A 146 7.71 15.52 8.63
C ILE A 146 8.57 16.78 8.70
N GLU A 147 9.15 17.02 9.87
CA GLU A 147 9.96 18.22 10.13
C GLU A 147 11.44 18.06 9.77
N ASP A 148 11.88 16.82 9.51
CA ASP A 148 13.28 16.46 9.28
C ASP A 148 13.45 15.81 7.90
N GLN A 149 14.13 16.54 7.00
CA GLN A 149 14.43 16.07 5.65
C GLN A 149 15.34 14.84 5.66
N HIS A 150 16.30 14.75 6.59
CA HIS A 150 17.23 13.63 6.66
C HIS A 150 16.51 12.33 7.03
N LYS A 151 15.49 12.41 7.90
CA LYS A 151 14.61 11.26 8.18
C LYS A 151 13.84 10.82 6.95
N PHE A 152 13.33 11.76 6.16
CA PHE A 152 12.65 11.43 4.90
C PHE A 152 13.60 10.74 3.92
N GLU A 153 14.79 11.31 3.70
CA GLU A 153 15.83 10.75 2.83
C GLU A 153 16.25 9.35 3.25
N THR A 154 16.48 9.13 4.55
CA THR A 154 16.82 7.81 5.10
C THR A 154 15.80 6.74 4.69
N VAL A 155 14.50 7.04 4.73
CA VAL A 155 13.46 6.10 4.29
C VAL A 155 13.49 5.89 2.77
N VAL A 156 13.66 6.97 2.00
CA VAL A 156 13.80 6.89 0.54
C VAL A 156 15.00 6.02 0.14
N GLU A 157 16.07 6.09 0.92
CA GLU A 157 17.26 5.28 0.74
C GLU A 157 17.06 3.81 1.12
N SER A 158 16.09 3.47 1.97
CA SER A 158 15.75 2.07 2.27
C SER A 158 15.00 1.38 1.11
N ILE A 159 14.34 2.12 0.22
CA ILE A 159 13.56 1.56 -0.91
C ILE A 159 14.38 1.40 -2.20
N ARG A 160 15.69 1.13 -2.11
CA ARG A 160 16.63 1.08 -3.26
C ARG A 160 16.56 -0.20 -4.13
N GLY A 161 15.88 -1.27 -3.70
CA GLY A 161 15.88 -2.56 -4.42
C GLY A 161 15.42 -2.50 -5.87
N LYS A 162 16.11 -3.16 -6.81
CA LYS A 162 15.69 -3.26 -8.21
C LYS A 162 15.07 -4.63 -8.47
N TYR A 163 14.22 -4.72 -9.49
CA TYR A 163 13.63 -5.99 -9.92
C TYR A 163 13.69 -6.10 -11.43
N ASP A 164 14.06 -7.27 -11.93
CA ASP A 164 14.11 -7.53 -13.37
C ASP A 164 12.71 -7.84 -13.90
N SER A 165 12.00 -6.79 -14.33
CA SER A 165 10.70 -6.92 -14.98
C SER A 165 10.49 -5.77 -15.96
N PRO A 166 9.93 -6.01 -17.15
CA PRO A 166 9.64 -4.95 -18.13
C PRO A 166 8.61 -3.92 -17.62
N ASP A 167 7.82 -4.27 -16.60
CA ASP A 167 6.82 -3.39 -16.00
C ASP A 167 7.30 -2.69 -14.72
N PHE A 168 8.56 -2.91 -14.31
CA PHE A 168 9.14 -2.38 -13.09
C PHE A 168 9.13 -0.86 -13.06
N PHE A 169 8.74 -0.31 -11.91
CA PHE A 169 8.83 1.12 -11.62
C PHE A 169 8.82 1.36 -10.11
N LYS A 170 9.24 2.56 -9.72
CA LYS A 170 9.16 3.08 -8.35
C LYS A 170 8.42 4.40 -8.36
#